data_AF-A0A722RE61-F1
#
_entry.id   AF-A0A722RE61-F1
#
_cell.length_a   1.000
_cell.length_b   1.000
_cell.length_c   1.000
_cell.angle_alpha   90.00
_cell.angle_beta   90.00
_cell.angle_gamma   90.00
#
_symmetry.space_group_name_H-M   'P 1'
#
loop_
_entity.id
_entity.type
_entity.pdbx_description
1 polymer ?
#
loop_
_entity_poly.entity_id
_entity_poly.type
_entity_poly.pdbx_seq_one_letter_code
_entity_poly.pdbx_strand_id
1 'polypeptide(L)'
;MAFFSSTGWRGRLRDASFRGVPFSVEDDESTFGRRVQVHEYPNRDKPWTEDLGRATRRLTINAYLVGDDYADRRDRLIGAIETAGPGTLVHPQYGEMQGSIDGQVRITHSSTEGRMCRVSFQFVESG
;
A
#
# COMPACT_ATOMS: atom_id res chain seq x y z
N MET A 1 -28.62 26.55 -10.25
CA MET A 1 -27.89 25.26 -10.31
C MET A 1 -27.01 25.17 -9.08
N ALA A 2 -27.35 24.30 -8.13
CA ALA A 2 -26.58 24.13 -6.90
C ALA A 2 -25.52 23.03 -7.13
N PHE A 3 -24.24 23.43 -7.08
CA PHE A 3 -23.13 22.49 -7.01
C PHE A 3 -23.07 21.93 -5.59
N PHE A 4 -23.51 20.69 -5.39
CA PHE A 4 -23.19 19.96 -4.17
C PHE A 4 -21.71 19.61 -4.20
N SER A 5 -20.86 20.50 -3.70
CA SER A 5 -19.51 20.13 -3.29
C SER A 5 -19.67 19.17 -2.11
N SER A 6 -19.61 17.87 -2.37
CA SER A 6 -19.46 16.88 -1.32
C SER A 6 -18.03 16.98 -0.79
N THR A 7 -17.81 17.92 0.14
CA THR A 7 -16.60 17.96 0.96
C THR A 7 -16.65 16.81 1.97
N GLY A 8 -16.74 15.58 1.46
CA GLY A 8 -16.67 14.36 2.21
C GLY A 8 -15.23 14.05 2.57
N TRP A 9 -15.04 13.12 3.52
CA TRP A 9 -13.74 12.52 3.83
C TRP A 9 -12.95 12.08 2.59
N ARG A 10 -13.65 11.74 1.50
CA ARG A 10 -13.11 11.40 0.17
C ARG A 10 -12.30 12.53 -0.49
N GLY A 11 -12.66 13.79 -0.27
CA GLY A 11 -11.93 14.95 -0.80
C GLY A 11 -10.62 15.27 -0.06
N ARG A 12 -10.31 14.52 1.01
CA ARG A 12 -9.04 14.62 1.77
C ARG A 12 -8.09 13.46 1.49
N LEU A 13 -8.51 12.49 0.68
CA LEU A 13 -7.65 11.38 0.30
C LEU A 13 -6.60 11.90 -0.69
N ARG A 14 -5.33 11.69 -0.36
CA ARG A 14 -4.23 11.95 -1.31
C ARG A 14 -4.39 11.00 -2.49
N ASP A 15 -4.04 11.47 -3.69
CA ASP A 15 -3.92 10.60 -4.85
C ASP A 15 -2.81 9.57 -4.57
N ALA A 16 -3.17 8.28 -4.63
CA ALA A 16 -2.21 7.24 -4.35
C ALA A 16 -1.20 7.17 -5.49
N SER A 17 0.08 6.98 -5.16
CA SER A 17 1.11 6.81 -6.18
C SER A 17 2.28 5.98 -5.70
N PHE A 18 2.96 5.32 -6.63
CA PHE A 18 4.23 4.65 -6.36
C PHE A 18 5.26 5.17 -7.35
N ARG A 19 6.37 5.71 -6.83
CA ARG A 19 7.40 6.42 -7.62
C ARG A 19 6.79 7.48 -8.55
N GLY A 20 5.76 8.17 -8.07
CA GLY A 20 5.05 9.21 -8.82
C GLY A 20 4.04 8.70 -9.86
N VAL A 21 3.89 7.39 -10.05
CA VAL A 21 2.85 6.84 -10.93
C VAL A 21 1.53 6.73 -10.17
N PRO A 22 0.47 7.46 -10.57
CA PRO A 22 -0.79 7.52 -9.82
C PRO A 22 -1.66 6.28 -10.06
N PHE A 23 -2.35 5.84 -9.01
CA PHE A 23 -3.38 4.78 -9.04
C PHE A 23 -4.49 5.07 -8.02
N SER A 24 -5.61 4.37 -8.13
CA SER A 24 -6.70 4.44 -7.16
C SER A 24 -6.66 3.22 -6.25
N VAL A 25 -6.80 3.41 -4.93
CA VAL A 25 -6.91 2.30 -3.97
C VAL A 25 -8.37 1.87 -3.87
N GLU A 26 -8.62 0.56 -4.01
CA GLU A 26 -9.93 -0.07 -3.75
C GLU A 26 -10.03 -0.47 -2.28
N ASP A 27 -9.02 -1.17 -1.78
CA ASP A 27 -8.88 -1.58 -0.39
C ASP A 27 -7.40 -1.80 -0.05
N ASP A 28 -7.10 -1.78 1.26
CA ASP A 28 -5.78 -2.02 1.80
C ASP A 28 -5.85 -2.81 3.11
N GLU A 29 -4.82 -3.62 3.35
CA GLU A 29 -4.57 -4.28 4.62
C GLU A 29 -3.16 -3.92 5.07
N SER A 30 -2.97 -3.60 6.35
CA SER A 30 -1.64 -3.30 6.90
C SER A 30 -1.33 -4.13 8.15
N THR A 31 -0.11 -4.66 8.19
CA THR A 31 0.44 -5.37 9.35
C THR A 31 1.67 -4.64 9.85
N PHE A 32 1.68 -4.27 11.13
CA PHE A 32 2.78 -3.57 11.79
C PHE A 32 2.78 -3.86 13.30
N GLY A 33 3.87 -3.54 13.99
CA GLY A 33 3.98 -3.75 15.43
C GLY A 33 5.41 -3.64 15.94
N ARG A 34 5.69 -4.34 17.04
CA ARG A 34 7.03 -4.46 17.64
C ARG A 34 7.38 -5.92 17.81
N ARG A 35 8.65 -6.26 17.65
CA ARG A 35 9.19 -7.59 17.94
C ARG A 35 9.46 -7.64 19.45
N VAL A 36 8.71 -8.46 20.17
CA VAL A 36 8.83 -8.59 21.62
C VAL A 36 9.20 -10.02 21.96
N GLN A 37 10.29 -10.21 22.70
CA GLN A 37 10.68 -11.49 23.28
C GLN A 37 10.03 -11.61 24.67
N VAL A 38 9.32 -12.72 24.90
CA VAL A 38 8.69 -13.01 26.19
C VAL A 38 9.55 -14.02 26.94
N HIS A 39 9.94 -13.68 28.16
CA HIS A 39 10.74 -14.52 29.04
C HIS A 39 9.90 -14.96 30.24
N GLU A 40 9.69 -16.27 30.37
CA GLU A 40 8.94 -16.88 31.46
C GLU A 40 9.90 -17.52 32.47
N TYR A 41 9.65 -17.27 33.77
CA TYR A 41 10.49 -17.74 34.85
C TYR A 41 9.66 -18.59 35.83
N PRO A 42 10.22 -19.69 36.37
CA PRO A 42 9.53 -20.50 37.38
C PRO A 42 9.09 -19.66 38.59
N ASN A 43 7.90 -19.95 39.13
CA ASN A 43 7.29 -19.27 40.29
C ASN A 43 7.04 -17.76 40.10
N ARG A 44 6.92 -17.29 38.85
CA ARG A 44 6.55 -15.90 38.55
C ARG A 44 5.29 -15.86 37.72
N ASP A 45 4.25 -15.20 38.23
CA ASP A 45 2.95 -15.11 37.55
C ASP A 45 2.95 -14.15 36.35
N LYS A 46 3.89 -13.20 36.30
CA LYS A 46 4.01 -12.21 35.23
C LYS A 46 5.31 -12.38 34.47
N PRO A 47 5.29 -12.64 33.15
CA PRO A 47 6.51 -12.76 32.35
C PRO A 47 7.25 -11.42 32.26
N TRP A 48 8.54 -11.47 31.91
CA TRP A 48 9.31 -10.29 31.53
C TRP A 48 9.32 -10.18 30.00
N THR A 49 9.10 -8.98 29.48
CA THR A 49 9.12 -8.72 28.03
C THR A 49 10.30 -7.85 27.66
N GLU A 50 10.99 -8.24 26.60
CA GLU A 50 12.12 -7.52 26.01
C GLU A 50 11.76 -7.05 24.61
N ASP A 51 11.95 -5.76 24.33
CA ASP A 51 11.57 -5.14 23.07
C ASP A 51 12.77 -5.12 22.10
N LEU A 52 12.66 -5.92 21.03
CA LEU A 52 13.68 -6.07 19.99
C LEU A 52 13.50 -5.07 18.83
N GLY A 53 12.68 -4.05 19.02
CA GLY A 53 12.46 -2.98 18.05
C GLY A 53 11.24 -3.20 17.15
N ARG A 54 11.12 -2.33 16.14
CA ARG A 54 9.96 -2.29 15.25
C ARG A 54 9.87 -3.58 14.41
N ALA A 55 8.67 -4.12 14.28
CA ALA A 55 8.40 -5.21 13.34
C ALA A 55 8.29 -4.65 11.91
N THR A 56 8.63 -5.48 10.92
CA THR A 56 8.46 -5.14 9.51
C THR A 56 7.03 -4.70 9.25
N ARG A 57 6.84 -3.48 8.73
CA ARG A 57 5.53 -3.00 8.29
C ARG A 57 5.29 -3.46 6.87
N ARG A 58 4.16 -4.15 6.66
CA ARG A 58 3.70 -4.62 5.36
C ARG A 58 2.34 -4.05 5.05
N LEU A 59 2.12 -3.64 3.81
CA LEU A 59 0.82 -3.23 3.29
C LEU A 59 0.49 -4.10 2.09
N THR A 60 -0.67 -4.73 2.09
CA THR A 60 -1.26 -5.34 0.90
C THR A 60 -2.22 -4.33 0.31
N ILE A 61 -2.01 -3.92 -0.94
CA ILE A 61 -2.79 -2.88 -1.59
C ILE A 61 -3.48 -3.48 -2.80
N ASN A 62 -4.80 -3.35 -2.84
CA ASN A 62 -5.62 -3.64 -4.01
C ASN A 62 -6.02 -2.31 -4.65
N ALA A 63 -5.57 -2.11 -5.88
CA ALA A 63 -5.69 -0.86 -6.60
C ALA A 63 -6.31 -1.07 -7.99
N TYR A 64 -6.72 0.03 -8.61
CA TYR A 64 -7.16 0.05 -9.99
C TYR A 64 -6.66 1.28 -10.73
N LEU A 65 -6.50 1.09 -12.04
CA LEU A 65 -6.23 2.14 -13.01
C LEU A 65 -7.45 2.17 -13.93
N VAL A 66 -8.03 3.35 -14.11
CA VAL A 66 -9.22 3.54 -14.95
C VAL A 66 -9.10 4.84 -15.75
N GLY A 67 -9.53 4.80 -17.00
CA GLY A 67 -9.51 5.94 -17.91
C GLY A 67 -9.00 5.57 -19.30
N ASP A 68 -9.02 6.53 -20.22
CA ASP A 68 -8.59 6.31 -21.61
C ASP A 68 -7.08 6.02 -21.71
N ASP A 69 -6.29 6.53 -20.76
CA ASP A 69 -4.85 6.38 -20.63
C ASP A 69 -4.43 5.25 -19.67
N TYR A 70 -5.37 4.38 -19.25
CA TYR A 70 -5.07 3.36 -18.24
C TYR A 70 -3.94 2.41 -18.65
N ALA A 71 -3.84 2.10 -19.96
CA ALA A 71 -2.80 1.21 -20.50
C ALA A 71 -1.40 1.84 -20.36
N ASP A 72 -1.25 3.11 -20.70
CA ASP A 72 0.02 3.83 -20.55
C ASP A 72 0.41 3.97 -19.08
N ARG A 73 -0.57 4.27 -18.20
CA ARG A 73 -0.32 4.34 -16.74
C ARG A 73 0.05 2.97 -16.17
N ARG A 74 -0.59 1.89 -16.64
CA ARG A 74 -0.25 0.51 -16.24
C ARG A 74 1.19 0.19 -16.60
N ASP A 75 1.61 0.50 -17.82
CA ASP A 75 2.97 0.17 -18.28
C ASP A 75 4.03 1.00 -17.52
N ARG A 76 3.73 2.27 -17.21
CA ARG A 76 4.57 3.07 -16.30
C ARG A 76 4.62 2.50 -14.89
N LEU A 77 3.50 2.01 -14.37
CA LEU A 77 3.44 1.42 -13.03
C LEU A 77 4.26 0.13 -12.98
N ILE A 78 4.17 -0.72 -14.01
CA ILE A 78 4.99 -1.92 -14.15
C ILE A 78 6.48 -1.54 -14.13
N GLY A 79 6.90 -0.59 -14.97
CA GLY A 79 8.30 -0.14 -14.99
C GLY A 79 8.77 0.46 -13.65
N ALA A 80 7.88 1.19 -12.96
CA ALA A 80 8.16 1.70 -11.62
C ALA A 80 8.33 0.58 -10.60
N ILE A 81 7.52 -0.47 -10.65
CA ILE A 81 7.59 -1.64 -9.76
C ILE A 81 8.87 -2.46 -10.01
N GLU A 82 9.22 -2.67 -11.28
CA GLU A 82 10.39 -3.48 -11.69
C GLU A 82 11.73 -2.75 -11.50
N THR A 83 11.72 -1.44 -11.28
CA THR A 83 12.94 -0.67 -11.01
C THR A 83 13.55 -1.08 -9.66
N ALA A 84 14.87 -1.35 -9.64
CA ALA A 84 15.55 -1.81 -8.43
C ALA A 84 15.56 -0.75 -7.30
N GLY A 85 15.67 -1.24 -6.05
CA GLY A 85 15.78 -0.39 -4.86
C GLY A 85 14.44 0.14 -4.32
N PRO A 86 14.46 0.90 -3.22
CA PRO A 86 13.26 1.45 -2.62
C PRO A 86 12.64 2.56 -3.50
N GLY A 87 11.35 2.76 -3.33
CA GLY A 87 10.56 3.80 -3.96
C GLY A 87 9.58 4.43 -2.98
N THR A 88 9.10 5.61 -3.35
CA THR A 88 8.13 6.35 -2.55
C THR A 88 6.72 5.86 -2.85
N LEU A 89 6.03 5.38 -1.83
CA LEU A 89 4.60 5.10 -1.85
C LEU A 89 3.86 6.26 -1.17
N VAL A 90 2.96 6.91 -1.90
CA VAL A 90 1.95 7.81 -1.32
C VAL A 90 0.67 7.01 -1.18
N HIS A 91 0.28 6.71 0.06
CA HIS A 91 -0.97 6.04 0.37
C HIS A 91 -2.04 7.06 0.84
N PRO A 92 -3.32 6.92 0.44
CA PRO A 92 -4.37 7.85 0.82
C PRO A 92 -4.58 7.98 2.33
N GLN A 93 -4.55 6.87 3.08
CA GLN A 93 -4.71 6.88 4.55
C GLN A 93 -3.40 6.99 5.34
N TYR A 94 -2.28 6.45 4.84
CA TYR A 94 -1.04 6.35 5.63
C TYR A 94 0.01 7.40 5.27
N GLY A 95 -0.25 8.21 4.24
CA GLY A 95 0.67 9.25 3.78
C GLY A 95 1.83 8.67 2.98
N GLU A 96 2.96 9.36 3.02
CA GLU A 96 4.16 9.01 2.26
C GLU A 96 5.05 8.05 3.04
N MET A 97 5.51 6.98 2.38
CA MET A 97 6.38 5.95 2.96
C MET A 97 7.46 5.58 1.95
N GLN A 98 8.67 5.32 2.44
CA GLN A 98 9.76 4.71 1.67
C GLN A 98 9.73 3.20 1.85
N GLY A 99 9.94 2.45 0.77
CA GLY A 99 9.83 1.00 0.82
C GLY A 99 9.99 0.35 -0.53
N SER A 100 9.81 -0.96 -0.57
CA SER A 100 9.89 -1.76 -1.80
C SER A 100 8.61 -2.54 -2.00
N ILE A 101 8.27 -2.79 -3.26
CA ILE A 101 7.28 -3.82 -3.57
C ILE A 101 7.94 -5.18 -3.29
N ASP A 102 7.23 -6.03 -2.55
CA ASP A 102 7.69 -7.35 -2.13
C ASP A 102 6.83 -8.44 -2.77
N GLY A 103 7.48 -9.49 -3.28
CA GLY A 103 6.80 -10.60 -3.93
C GLY A 103 6.24 -10.28 -5.33
N GLN A 104 5.17 -10.99 -5.70
CA GLN A 104 4.56 -10.90 -7.02
C GLN A 104 3.49 -9.81 -7.08
N VAL A 105 3.47 -9.07 -8.18
CA VAL A 105 2.38 -8.15 -8.49
C VAL A 105 1.41 -8.81 -9.46
N ARG A 106 0.12 -8.72 -9.15
CA ARG A 106 -0.94 -9.28 -9.98
C ARG A 106 -1.70 -8.17 -10.68
N ILE A 107 -1.73 -8.20 -12.02
CA ILE A 107 -2.56 -7.31 -12.83
C ILE A 107 -3.67 -8.13 -13.49
N THR A 108 -4.91 -7.67 -13.37
CA THR A 108 -6.08 -8.33 -13.97
C THR A 108 -6.82 -7.35 -14.87
N HIS A 109 -7.19 -7.83 -16.06
CA HIS A 109 -8.07 -7.14 -17.00
C HIS A 109 -9.38 -7.93 -17.09
N SER A 110 -10.50 -7.23 -17.13
CA SER A 110 -11.83 -7.83 -17.31
C SER A 110 -12.48 -7.22 -18.54
N SER A 111 -13.01 -8.04 -19.44
CA SER A 111 -13.75 -7.55 -20.62
C SER A 111 -15.05 -6.85 -20.24
N THR A 112 -15.60 -7.16 -19.07
CA THR A 112 -16.79 -6.52 -18.50
C THR A 112 -16.49 -5.12 -17.96
N GLU A 113 -15.24 -4.87 -17.58
CA GLU A 113 -14.78 -3.58 -17.04
C GLU A 113 -13.93 -2.89 -18.10
N GLY A 114 -14.60 -2.24 -19.05
CA GLY A 114 -13.90 -1.50 -20.10
C GLY A 114 -13.01 -0.40 -19.52
N ARG A 115 -11.82 -0.22 -20.11
CA ARG A 115 -10.87 0.87 -19.80
C ARG A 115 -10.33 0.84 -18.37
N MET A 116 -10.21 -0.35 -17.78
CA MET A 116 -9.75 -0.55 -16.42
C MET A 116 -8.83 -1.77 -16.30
N CYS A 117 -7.86 -1.69 -15.39
CA CYS A 117 -7.19 -2.87 -14.85
C CYS A 117 -7.08 -2.78 -13.33
N ARG A 118 -7.14 -3.92 -12.66
CA ARG A 118 -6.83 -4.04 -11.23
C ARG A 118 -5.38 -4.45 -11.04
N VAL A 119 -4.75 -3.94 -9.99
CA VAL A 119 -3.38 -4.21 -9.60
C VAL A 119 -3.37 -4.56 -8.11
N SER A 120 -2.78 -5.69 -7.75
CA SER A 120 -2.60 -6.10 -6.36
C SER A 120 -1.13 -6.33 -6.08
N PHE A 121 -0.62 -5.73 -5.02
CA PHE A 121 0.79 -5.81 -4.65
C PHE A 121 0.99 -5.67 -3.14
N GLN A 122 2.12 -6.18 -2.65
CA GLN A 122 2.55 -5.98 -1.28
C GLN A 122 3.68 -4.95 -1.24
N PHE A 123 3.59 -3.98 -0.34
CA PHE A 123 4.62 -3.00 -0.07
C PHE A 123 5.21 -3.24 1.32
N VAL A 124 6.54 -3.17 1.42
CA VAL A 124 7.29 -3.30 2.65
C VAL A 124 8.02 -1.99 2.91
N GLU A 125 7.72 -1.35 4.03
CA GLU A 125 8.39 -0.11 4.44
C GLU A 125 9.87 -0.38 4.72
N SER A 126 10.76 0.47 4.19
CA SER A 126 12.20 0.42 4.40
C SER A 126 12.74 1.78 4.84
N GLY A 127 13.74 1.73 5.73
CA GLY A 127 14.37 2.89 6.35
C GLY A 127 15.47 2.49 7.32
#